data_AF-A0A6C0KH05-F1
#
_entry.id   AF-A0A6C0KH05-F1
#
_cell.length_a   1.000
_cell.length_b   1.000
_cell.length_c   1.000
_cell.angle_alpha   90.00
_cell.angle_beta   90.00
_cell.angle_gamma   90.00
#
_symmetry.space_group_name_H-M   'P 1'
#
loop_
_entity.id
_entity.type
_entity.pdbx_description
1 polymer ?
#
loop_
_entity_poly.entity_id
_entity_poly.type
_entity_poly.pdbx_seq_one_letter_code
_entity_poly.pdbx_strand_id
1 'polypeptide(L)' 'MERDALIAHGGSAFIQETFFDMSDVYQVNVCDHCGGIVSAAKECRTCKSGDIAKTNIPYCAKLLLQELQALGVSIKISTV' A
#
# COMPACT_ATOMS: atom_id res chain seq x y z
N MET A 1 17.70 15.10 -1.56
CA MET A 1 17.79 15.86 -2.83
C MET A 1 18.15 14.94 -4.00
N GLU A 2 18.76 13.79 -3.73
CA GLU A 2 19.08 12.76 -4.73
C GLU A 2 17.85 12.22 -5.49
N ARG A 3 16.72 12.01 -4.81
CA ARG A 3 15.50 11.49 -5.45
C ARG A 3 15.01 12.40 -6.57
N ASP A 4 14.91 13.71 -6.31
CA ASP A 4 14.36 14.64 -7.30
C ASP A 4 15.31 14.83 -8.50
N ALA A 5 16.63 14.73 -8.27
CA ALA A 5 17.60 14.68 -9.36
C ALA A 5 17.45 13.41 -10.23
N LEU A 6 17.24 12.25 -9.61
CA LEU A 6 16.97 10.98 -10.32
C LEU A 6 15.66 11.04 -11.12
N ILE A 7 14.61 11.67 -10.58
CA ILE A 7 13.35 11.88 -11.30
C ILE A 7 13.59 12.75 -12.55
N ALA A 8 14.35 13.84 -12.43
CA ALA A 8 14.67 14.73 -13.56
C ALA A 8 15.46 14.02 -14.68
N HIS A 9 16.30 13.05 -14.33
CA HIS A 9 17.05 12.23 -15.29
C HIS A 9 16.26 11.03 -15.83
N GLY A 10 15.01 10.83 -15.40
CA GLY A 10 14.19 9.70 -15.82
C GLY A 10 14.56 8.36 -15.17
N GLY A 11 15.28 8.38 -14.04
CA GLY A 11 15.71 7.20 -13.29
C GLY A 11 14.59 6.53 -12.46
N SER A 12 13.37 6.43 -12.99
CA SER A 12 12.20 5.93 -12.26
C SER A 12 12.32 4.47 -11.80
N ALA A 13 12.89 3.61 -12.65
CA ALA A 13 13.14 2.20 -12.33
C ALA A 13 14.13 2.06 -11.16
N PHE A 14 15.19 2.87 -11.16
CA PHE A 14 16.18 2.88 -10.09
C PHE A 14 15.59 3.39 -8.75
N ILE A 15 14.69 4.38 -8.81
CA ILE A 15 13.94 4.85 -7.64
C ILE A 15 13.04 3.74 -7.11
N GLN A 16 12.31 3.03 -7.98
CA GLN A 16 11.45 1.91 -7.55
C GLN A 16 12.30 0.82 -6.89
N GLU A 17 13.42 0.43 -7.48
CA GLU A 17 14.31 -0.57 -6.89
C GLU A 17 14.80 -0.13 -5.50
N THR A 18 15.33 1.09 -5.39
CA THR A 18 15.93 1.57 -4.13
C THR A 18 14.89 1.82 -3.03
N PHE A 19 13.76 2.48 -3.36
CA PHE A 19 12.76 2.91 -2.36
C PHE A 19 11.66 1.89 -2.10
N PHE A 20 11.53 0.85 -2.92
CA PHE A 20 10.48 -0.16 -2.77
C PHE A 20 11.07 -1.57 -2.63
N ASP A 21 11.81 -2.06 -3.63
CA ASP A 21 12.28 -3.44 -3.68
C ASP A 21 13.37 -3.72 -2.63
N MET A 22 14.37 -2.83 -2.55
CA MET A 22 15.49 -2.92 -1.61
C MET A 22 15.17 -2.39 -0.20
N SER A 23 14.22 -1.46 -0.08
CA SER A 23 13.88 -0.85 1.22
C SER A 23 12.94 -1.74 2.03
N ASP A 24 11.68 -1.88 1.59
CA ASP A 24 10.60 -2.40 2.46
C ASP A 24 9.44 -3.01 1.67
N VAL A 25 9.70 -3.94 0.74
CA VAL A 25 8.63 -4.65 0.03
C VAL A 25 7.74 -5.43 1.00
N TYR A 26 6.43 -5.16 1.00
CA TYR A 26 5.49 -5.84 1.88
C TYR A 26 4.17 -6.18 1.16
N GLN A 27 3.70 -7.41 1.35
CA GLN A 27 2.43 -7.87 0.77
C GLN A 27 1.27 -7.61 1.73
N VAL A 28 0.27 -6.86 1.28
CA VAL A 28 -0.98 -6.61 1.99
C VAL A 28 -2.17 -7.27 1.31
N ASN A 29 -3.15 -7.65 2.12
CA ASN A 29 -4.47 -8.05 1.64
C ASN A 29 -5.39 -6.82 1.68
N VAL A 30 -6.01 -6.50 0.55
CA VAL A 30 -6.92 -5.35 0.40
C VAL A 30 -8.28 -5.88 -0.05
N CYS A 31 -9.35 -5.37 0.55
CA CYS A 31 -10.71 -5.70 0.11
C CYS A 31 -11.07 -4.89 -1.13
N ASP A 32 -11.57 -5.55 -2.18
CA ASP A 32 -11.92 -4.88 -3.45
C ASP A 32 -13.10 -3.90 -3.30
N HIS A 33 -14.04 -4.22 -2.41
CA HIS A 33 -15.26 -3.41 -2.20
C HIS A 33 -15.03 -2.13 -1.39
N CYS A 34 -14.25 -2.19 -0.30
CA CYS A 34 -14.02 -1.02 0.58
C CYS A 34 -12.64 -0.38 0.41
N GLY A 35 -11.69 -1.05 -0.23
CA GLY A 35 -10.31 -0.60 -0.37
C GLY A 35 -9.53 -0.57 0.96
N GLY A 36 -10.05 -1.17 2.02
CA GLY A 36 -9.39 -1.25 3.32
C GLY A 36 -8.38 -2.39 3.39
N ILE A 37 -7.33 -2.20 4.19
CA ILE A 37 -6.34 -3.26 4.51
C ILE A 37 -6.99 -4.26 5.47
N VAL A 38 -6.90 -5.55 5.15
CA VAL A 38 -7.54 -6.63 5.92
C VAL A 38 -6.48 -7.56 6.50
N SER A 39 -6.59 -7.89 7.80
CA SER A 39 -5.67 -8.84 8.45
C SER A 39 -5.96 -10.30 8.10
N ALA A 40 -7.22 -10.65 7.83
CA ALA A 40 -7.65 -12.01 7.49
C ALA A 40 -7.75 -12.19 5.96
N ALA A 41 -7.13 -13.24 5.44
CA ALA A 41 -7.13 -13.53 4.00
C ALA A 41 -8.45 -14.09 3.45
N LYS A 42 -9.44 -14.38 4.31
CA LYS A 42 -10.69 -15.06 3.93
C LYS A 42 -11.93 -14.17 3.96
N GLU A 43 -11.94 -13.12 4.77
CA GLU A 43 -13.11 -12.25 4.91
C GLU A 43 -12.73 -10.84 5.35
N CYS A 44 -13.36 -9.83 4.75
CA CYS A 44 -13.32 -8.46 5.24
C CYS A 44 -14.31 -8.29 6.39
N ARG A 45 -13.86 -7.85 7.58
CA ARG A 45 -14.74 -7.63 8.74
C ARG A 45 -15.79 -6.52 8.50
N THR A 46 -15.46 -5.53 7.68
CA THR A 46 -16.34 -4.39 7.40
C THR A 46 -17.41 -4.74 6.37
N CYS A 47 -17.03 -5.43 5.28
CA CYS A 47 -17.92 -5.72 4.17
C CYS A 47 -18.55 -7.11 4.24
N LYS A 48 -17.99 -8.02 5.05
CA LYS A 48 -18.31 -9.46 5.11
C LYS A 48 -18.21 -10.16 3.74
N SER A 49 -17.51 -9.56 2.78
CA SER A 49 -17.22 -10.13 1.48
C SER A 49 -15.87 -10.86 1.48
N GLY A 50 -15.76 -11.88 0.62
CA GLY A 50 -14.56 -12.68 0.42
C GLY A 50 -13.64 -12.17 -0.70
N ASP A 51 -14.01 -11.07 -1.37
CA ASP A 51 -13.24 -10.48 -2.48
C ASP A 51 -12.05 -9.69 -1.93
N ILE A 52 -10.90 -10.38 -1.88
CA ILE A 52 -9.65 -9.88 -1.32
C ILE A 52 -8.56 -9.98 -2.38
N ALA A 53 -7.99 -8.85 -2.75
CA ALA A 53 -6.82 -8.74 -3.62
C ALA A 53 -5.53 -8.71 -2.79
N LYS A 54 -4.47 -9.29 -3.34
CA LYS A 54 -3.11 -9.19 -2.78
C LYS A 54 -2.33 -8.13 -3.54
N THR A 55 -1.75 -7.17 -2.84
CA THR A 55 -0.97 -6.08 -3.45
C THR A 55 0.29 -5.83 -2.65
N ASN A 56 1.36 -5.45 -3.33
CA ASN A 56 2.62 -5.10 -2.68
C ASN A 56 2.67 -3.59 -2.47
N ILE A 57 2.91 -3.17 -1.24
CA ILE A 57 3.11 -1.76 -0.85
C ILE A 57 4.34 -1.69 0.07
N PRO A 58 5.03 -0.54 0.17
CA PRO A 58 6.12 -0.44 1.14
C PRO A 58 5.55 -0.50 2.56
N TYR A 59 6.23 -1.17 3.48
CA TYR A 59 5.73 -1.32 4.86
C TYR A 59 5.47 0.03 5.55
N CYS A 60 6.31 1.03 5.26
CA CYS A 60 6.13 2.41 5.71
C CYS A 60 4.77 3.00 5.30
N ALA A 61 4.29 2.70 4.08
CA ALA A 61 2.98 3.16 3.64
C ALA A 61 1.85 2.46 4.40
N LYS A 62 1.96 1.16 4.70
CA LYS A 62 0.99 0.45 5.54
C LYS A 62 0.84 1.14 6.91
N LEU A 63 1.96 1.44 7.58
CA LEU A 63 1.95 2.11 8.88
C LEU A 63 1.33 3.50 8.80
N LEU A 64 1.72 4.30 7.81
CA LEU A 64 1.15 5.63 7.59
C LEU A 64 -0.38 5.57 7.44
N LEU A 65 -0.90 4.60 6.69
CA LEU A 65 -2.34 4.41 6.53
C LEU A 65 -3.04 4.04 7.85
N GLN A 66 -2.38 3.27 8.72
CA GLN A 66 -2.91 2.93 10.04
C GLN A 66 -2.93 4.14 10.98
N GLU A 67 -1.89 4.97 10.97
CA GLU A 67 -1.84 6.20 11.76
C GLU A 67 -2.90 7.22 11.30
N LEU A 68 -3.10 7.36 9.98
CA LEU A 68 -4.15 8.22 9.44
C LEU A 68 -5.55 7.71 9.82
N GLN A 69 -5.76 6.39 9.82
CA GLN A 69 -7.00 5.79 10.33
C GLN A 69 -7.21 6.06 11.82
N ALA A 70 -6.13 6.05 12.64
CA ALA A 70 -6.19 6.40 14.06
C ALA A 70 -6.58 7.87 14.29
N LEU A 71 -6.26 8.76 13.35
CA LEU A 71 -6.70 10.16 13.33
C LEU A 71 -8.11 10.37 12.77
N GLY A 72 -8.81 9.29 12.37
CA GLY A 72 -10.15 9.35 11.79
C GLY A 72 -10.19 9.61 10.28
N VAL A 73 -9.03 9.56 9.60
CA VAL A 73 -8.94 9.70 8.14
C VAL A 73 -8.91 8.32 7.49
N SER A 74 -9.98 7.95 6.80
CA SER A 74 -10.06 6.70 6.05
C SER A 74 -9.52 6.85 4.63
N ILE A 75 -8.49 6.06 4.29
CA ILE A 75 -7.96 5.98 2.93
C ILE A 75 -8.35 4.64 2.31
N LYS A 76 -8.71 4.66 1.04
CA LYS A 76 -9.11 3.49 0.25
C LYS A 76 -8.07 3.20 -0.83
N ILE A 77 -7.61 1.96 -0.90
CA ILE A 77 -6.73 1.45 -1.95
C ILE A 77 -7.61 0.75 -2.99
N SER A 78 -7.60 1.22 -4.24
CA SER A 78 -8.28 0.56 -5.35
C SER A 78 -7.28 -0.29 -6.11
N THR A 79 -7.55 -1.58 -6.26
CA THR A 79 -6.70 -2.56 -6.95
C THR A 79 -7.14 -2.85 -8.39
N VAL A 80 -8.23 -2.20 -8.83
CA VAL A 80 -8.86 -2.32 -10.15
C VAL A 80 -9.00 -0.96 -10.82
#